data_AF-A0AAN5HYP9-F1
#
_entry.id   AF-A0AAN5HYP9-F1
#
_cell.length_a   1.000
_cell.length_b   1.000
_cell.length_c   1.000
_cell.angle_alpha   90.00
_cell.angle_beta   90.00
_cell.angle_gamma   90.00
#
_symmetry.space_group_name_H-M   'P 1'
#
loop_
_entity.id
_entity.type
_entity.pdbx_description
1 polymer ?
#
loop_
_entity_poly.entity_id
_entity_poly.type
_entity_poly.pdbx_seq_one_letter_code
_entity_poly.pdbx_strand_id
1 'polypeptide(L)'
;LLLCFYLALYTMTFVLIDYSFLYRMWAVASPNLIAYFENPCFIVLLLFIAASEFTIWYCNCFFLFYGTREGREDIYEVVWDKYGVDSRAHSMIMGDFIRDGEYLTRSCVAYFVYLSVMSICFGFMLIASIRIVTFLRGETSFMSVRTRRQQTKLFTLLCWQTLIPFLFLYIPCGASLTLPLLQIDGSGFADLISLLLSCFLPLYAIVVLTMMPDYRSALMSM
;
A
#
# COMPACT_ATOMS: atom_id res chain seq x y z
N LEU A 1 -2.69 5.99 -19.57
CA LEU A 1 -1.33 5.37 -19.60
C LEU A 1 -0.47 5.85 -18.44
N LEU A 2 -0.05 7.12 -18.40
CA LEU A 2 0.80 7.65 -17.31
C LEU A 2 0.17 7.46 -15.92
N LEU A 3 -1.14 7.74 -15.79
CA LEU A 3 -1.87 7.55 -14.54
C LEU A 3 -1.87 6.09 -14.06
N CYS A 4 -2.11 5.13 -14.97
CA CYS A 4 -2.07 3.70 -14.65
C CYS A 4 -0.66 3.27 -14.19
N PHE A 5 0.37 3.76 -14.88
CA PHE A 5 1.77 3.50 -14.53
C PHE A 5 2.12 4.05 -13.14
N TYR A 6 1.71 5.29 -12.86
CA TYR A 6 1.90 5.93 -11.56
C TYR A 6 1.24 5.13 -10.43
N LEU A 7 -0.03 4.73 -10.61
CA LEU A 7 -0.75 3.92 -9.62
C LEU A 7 -0.13 2.53 -9.43
N ALA A 8 0.33 1.90 -10.50
CA ALA A 8 1.00 0.59 -10.42
C ALA A 8 2.37 0.67 -9.72
N LEU A 9 3.14 1.75 -9.92
CA LEU A 9 4.36 1.98 -9.12
C LEU A 9 4.02 2.16 -7.65
N TYR A 10 2.92 2.85 -7.39
CA TYR A 10 2.48 3.13 -6.05
C TYR A 10 2.14 1.85 -5.27
N THR A 11 1.54 0.86 -5.93
CA THR A 11 1.15 -0.41 -5.29
C THR A 11 2.35 -1.33 -5.03
N MET A 12 3.46 -1.16 -5.75
CA MET A 12 4.71 -1.88 -5.43
C MET A 12 5.19 -1.62 -3.99
N THR A 13 4.77 -0.51 -3.38
CA THR A 13 5.08 -0.23 -1.97
C THR A 13 4.54 -1.30 -1.01
N PHE A 14 3.42 -1.95 -1.31
CA PHE A 14 2.91 -3.09 -0.52
C PHE A 14 3.89 -4.25 -0.51
N VAL A 15 4.36 -4.64 -1.69
CA VAL A 15 5.28 -5.78 -1.86
C VAL A 15 6.63 -5.49 -1.21
N LEU A 16 7.13 -4.26 -1.28
CA LEU A 16 8.36 -3.87 -0.59
C LEU A 16 8.22 -3.90 0.94
N ILE A 17 7.05 -3.53 1.46
CA ILE A 17 6.74 -3.68 2.89
C ILE A 17 6.71 -5.16 3.26
N ASP A 18 6.07 -6.01 2.47
CA ASP A 18 6.05 -7.46 2.68
C ASP A 18 7.47 -8.04 2.72
N TYR A 19 8.38 -7.60 1.83
CA TYR A 19 9.77 -8.05 1.87
C TYR A 19 10.48 -7.61 3.15
N SER A 20 10.17 -6.43 3.66
CA SER A 20 10.71 -5.94 4.93
C SER A 20 10.21 -6.78 6.12
N PHE A 21 8.94 -7.18 6.11
CA PHE A 21 8.39 -8.11 7.11
C PHE A 21 8.95 -9.51 6.98
N LEU A 22 9.11 -10.03 5.75
CA LEU A 22 9.71 -11.32 5.46
C LEU A 22 11.15 -11.39 6.00
N TYR A 23 11.96 -10.38 5.65
CA TYR A 23 13.33 -10.26 6.11
C TYR A 23 13.39 -10.22 7.64
N ARG A 24 12.58 -9.39 8.29
CA ARG A 24 12.54 -9.30 9.76
C ARG A 24 12.09 -10.61 10.40
N MET A 25 11.08 -11.27 9.83
CA MET A 25 10.58 -12.55 10.32
C MET A 25 11.68 -13.60 10.28
N TRP A 26 12.41 -13.71 9.18
CA TRP A 26 13.55 -14.63 9.08
C TRP A 26 14.69 -14.22 10.00
N ALA A 27 15.00 -12.93 10.12
CA ALA A 27 16.04 -12.47 11.03
C ALA A 27 15.79 -12.80 12.51
N VAL A 28 14.52 -12.88 12.91
CA VAL A 28 14.11 -13.19 14.27
C VAL A 28 13.94 -14.70 14.46
N ALA A 29 13.09 -15.32 13.64
CA ALA A 29 12.61 -16.69 13.86
C ALA A 29 13.39 -17.76 13.08
N SER A 30 14.14 -17.39 12.04
CA SER A 30 14.86 -18.37 11.21
C SER A 30 16.11 -17.76 10.55
N PRO A 31 17.16 -17.41 11.34
CA PRO A 31 18.29 -16.61 10.84
C PRO A 31 19.03 -17.26 9.66
N ASN A 32 19.04 -18.59 9.58
CA ASN A 32 19.65 -19.33 8.47
C ASN A 32 19.01 -19.01 7.11
N LEU A 33 17.74 -18.57 7.10
CA LEU A 33 17.03 -18.20 5.87
C LEU A 33 17.42 -16.81 5.37
N ILE A 34 18.05 -15.96 6.19
CA ILE A 34 18.49 -14.63 5.73
C ILE A 34 19.48 -14.73 4.58
N ALA A 35 20.31 -15.78 4.56
CA ALA A 35 21.28 -16.03 3.49
C ALA A 35 20.64 -16.12 2.09
N TYR A 36 19.34 -16.43 1.99
CA TYR A 36 18.64 -16.38 0.70
C TYR A 36 18.57 -14.97 0.13
N PHE A 37 18.56 -13.90 0.95
CA PHE A 37 18.60 -12.52 0.43
C PHE A 37 19.93 -12.17 -0.25
N GLU A 38 20.98 -12.97 -0.08
CA GLU A 38 22.24 -12.86 -0.80
C GLU A 38 22.25 -13.73 -2.07
N ASN A 39 21.30 -14.66 -2.21
CA ASN A 39 21.20 -15.57 -3.35
C ASN A 39 20.56 -14.86 -4.56
N PRO A 40 21.26 -14.76 -5.71
CA PRO A 40 20.73 -14.10 -6.90
C PRO A 40 19.41 -14.68 -7.41
N CYS A 41 19.20 -16.00 -7.32
CA CYS A 41 17.96 -16.63 -7.76
C CYS A 41 16.78 -16.20 -6.91
N PHE A 42 16.98 -16.03 -5.59
CA PHE A 42 15.94 -15.54 -4.70
C PHE A 42 15.65 -14.05 -4.94
N ILE A 43 16.68 -13.23 -5.18
CA ILE A 43 16.50 -11.82 -5.56
C ILE A 43 15.69 -11.71 -6.86
N VAL A 44 16.01 -12.53 -7.88
CA VAL A 44 15.25 -12.57 -9.14
C VAL A 44 13.80 -12.98 -8.90
N LEU A 45 13.55 -13.93 -8.00
CA LEU A 45 12.18 -14.30 -7.61
C LEU A 45 11.43 -13.13 -6.98
N LEU A 46 12.05 -12.38 -6.07
CA LEU A 46 11.44 -11.17 -5.48
C LEU A 46 11.16 -10.11 -6.56
N LEU A 47 12.11 -9.85 -7.45
CA LEU A 47 11.88 -8.92 -8.57
C LEU A 47 10.74 -9.37 -9.47
N PHE A 48 10.62 -10.67 -9.73
CA PHE A 48 9.53 -11.23 -10.52
C PHE A 48 8.17 -11.03 -9.84
N ILE A 49 8.08 -11.28 -8.51
CA ILE A 49 6.86 -11.04 -7.74
C ILE A 49 6.48 -9.55 -7.81
N ALA A 50 7.42 -8.63 -7.59
CA ALA A 50 7.18 -7.19 -7.67
C ALA A 50 6.76 -6.74 -9.08
N ALA A 51 7.36 -7.29 -10.14
CA ALA A 51 6.98 -7.01 -11.52
C ALA A 51 5.59 -7.57 -11.87
N SER A 52 5.24 -8.74 -11.32
CA SER A 52 3.92 -9.33 -11.50
C SER A 52 2.83 -8.47 -10.85
N GLU A 53 3.08 -7.99 -9.64
CA GLU A 53 2.19 -7.06 -8.93
C GLU A 53 1.97 -5.78 -9.76
N PHE A 54 3.06 -5.14 -10.18
CA PHE A 54 3.01 -3.96 -11.03
C PHE A 54 2.16 -4.21 -12.29
N THR A 55 2.37 -5.35 -12.95
CA THR A 55 1.67 -5.70 -14.18
C THR A 55 0.18 -5.94 -13.94
N ILE A 56 -0.17 -6.67 -12.88
CA ILE A 56 -1.56 -6.93 -12.48
C ILE A 56 -2.28 -5.60 -12.25
N TRP A 57 -1.69 -4.69 -11.49
CA TRP A 57 -2.26 -3.37 -11.21
C TRP A 57 -2.39 -2.50 -12.44
N TYR A 58 -1.35 -2.42 -13.24
CA TYR A 58 -1.37 -1.67 -14.48
C TYR A 58 -2.49 -2.14 -15.39
N CYS A 59 -2.59 -3.46 -15.61
CA CYS A 59 -3.63 -4.07 -16.42
C CYS A 59 -5.02 -3.84 -15.83
N ASN A 60 -5.18 -3.96 -14.51
CA ASN A 60 -6.44 -3.71 -13.81
C ASN A 60 -6.93 -2.28 -14.05
N CYS A 61 -6.05 -1.29 -13.85
CA CYS A 61 -6.37 0.11 -14.09
C CYS A 61 -6.63 0.42 -15.58
N PHE A 62 -5.82 -0.16 -16.47
CA PHE A 62 -5.88 0.16 -17.90
C PHE A 62 -7.08 -0.49 -18.60
N PHE A 63 -7.37 -1.76 -18.32
CA PHE A 63 -8.41 -2.51 -19.01
C PHE A 63 -9.77 -2.49 -18.30
N LEU A 64 -9.81 -2.37 -16.96
CA LEU A 64 -11.05 -2.56 -16.21
C LEU A 64 -11.57 -1.29 -15.53
N PHE A 65 -10.69 -0.44 -14.98
CA PHE A 65 -11.08 0.84 -14.34
C PHE A 65 -10.81 2.08 -15.22
N TYR A 66 -10.78 1.94 -16.54
CA TYR A 66 -10.66 3.12 -17.41
C TYR A 66 -11.91 4.01 -17.28
N GLY A 67 -11.71 5.34 -17.23
CA GLY A 67 -12.83 6.27 -17.25
C GLY A 67 -13.65 6.14 -18.53
N THR A 68 -14.94 5.82 -18.39
CA THR A 68 -15.90 5.79 -19.49
C THR A 68 -16.32 7.20 -19.89
N ARG A 69 -16.92 7.37 -21.07
CA ARG A 69 -17.41 8.68 -21.50
C ARG A 69 -18.56 9.12 -20.59
N GLU A 70 -19.43 8.18 -20.30
CA GLU A 70 -20.61 8.31 -19.46
C GLU A 70 -20.22 8.67 -18.03
N GLY A 71 -19.31 7.91 -17.40
CA GLY A 71 -18.87 8.20 -16.04
C GLY A 71 -18.15 9.55 -15.91
N ARG A 72 -17.46 10.01 -16.96
CA ARG A 72 -16.88 11.36 -17.01
C ARG A 72 -17.94 12.45 -17.06
N GLU A 73 -19.05 12.22 -17.77
CA GLU A 73 -20.16 13.15 -17.83
C GLU A 73 -20.89 13.23 -16.49
N ASP A 74 -21.11 12.08 -15.84
CA ASP A 74 -21.83 11.99 -14.57
C ASP A 74 -21.18 12.84 -13.45
N ILE A 75 -19.85 12.99 -13.47
CA ILE A 75 -19.11 13.79 -12.49
C ILE A 75 -18.76 15.21 -12.97
N TYR A 76 -19.14 15.58 -14.20
CA TYR A 76 -18.71 16.83 -14.83
C TYR A 76 -19.09 18.05 -14.00
N GLU A 77 -20.36 18.19 -13.62
CA GLU A 77 -20.85 19.36 -12.88
C GLU A 77 -20.11 19.52 -11.54
N VAL A 78 -19.96 18.42 -10.80
CA VAL A 78 -19.27 18.42 -9.49
C VAL A 78 -17.79 18.78 -9.63
N VAL A 79 -17.09 18.24 -10.63
CA VAL A 79 -15.66 18.51 -10.84
C VAL A 79 -15.45 19.93 -11.35
N TRP A 80 -16.33 20.41 -12.24
CA TRP A 80 -16.27 21.76 -12.78
C TRP A 80 -16.50 22.81 -11.69
N ASP A 81 -17.56 22.67 -10.90
CA ASP A 81 -17.91 23.65 -9.86
C ASP A 81 -16.85 23.74 -8.76
N LYS A 82 -16.21 22.61 -8.45
CA LYS A 82 -15.26 22.51 -7.35
C LYS A 82 -13.82 22.86 -7.74
N TYR A 83 -13.41 22.47 -8.94
CA TYR A 83 -12.01 22.56 -9.36
C TYR A 83 -11.80 23.36 -10.64
N GLY A 84 -12.86 23.73 -11.36
CA GLY A 84 -12.78 24.40 -12.67
C GLY A 84 -12.17 23.52 -13.76
N VAL A 85 -12.26 22.19 -13.61
CA VAL A 85 -11.64 21.20 -14.51
C VAL A 85 -12.71 20.49 -15.32
N ASP A 86 -12.53 20.41 -16.64
CA ASP A 86 -13.40 19.57 -17.48
C ASP A 86 -13.00 18.09 -17.33
N SER A 87 -13.83 17.31 -16.64
CA SER A 87 -13.68 15.87 -16.43
C SER A 87 -13.59 15.09 -17.74
N ARG A 88 -14.22 15.57 -18.81
CA ARG A 88 -14.34 14.89 -20.11
C ARG A 88 -13.06 14.97 -20.93
N ALA A 89 -12.26 16.00 -20.69
CA ALA A 89 -10.99 16.24 -21.36
C ALA A 89 -9.80 15.50 -20.72
N HIS A 90 -9.97 14.97 -19.49
CA HIS A 90 -8.87 14.40 -18.71
C HIS A 90 -8.97 12.87 -18.56
N SER A 91 -7.81 12.23 -18.58
CA SER A 91 -7.72 10.79 -18.26
C SER A 91 -7.92 10.56 -16.77
N MET A 92 -8.74 9.57 -16.43
CA MET A 92 -9.02 9.21 -15.04
C MET A 92 -9.19 7.70 -14.89
N ILE A 93 -8.97 7.24 -13.65
CA ILE A 93 -9.34 5.90 -13.20
C ILE A 93 -10.66 6.04 -12.46
N MET A 94 -11.65 5.24 -12.84
CA MET A 94 -13.01 5.36 -12.31
C MET A 94 -13.59 3.99 -11.98
N GLY A 95 -14.09 3.86 -10.76
CA GLY A 95 -14.96 2.75 -10.34
C GLY A 95 -16.40 3.01 -10.78
N ASP A 96 -16.67 2.93 -12.07
CA ASP A 96 -18.03 3.04 -12.63
C ASP A 96 -18.74 1.71 -12.40
N PHE A 97 -19.41 1.53 -11.25
CA PHE A 97 -19.91 0.23 -10.81
C PHE A 97 -21.33 -0.09 -11.23
N ILE A 98 -22.21 0.90 -11.39
CA ILE A 98 -23.64 0.67 -11.59
C ILE A 98 -24.13 1.57 -12.73
N ARG A 99 -24.81 0.97 -13.70
CA ARG A 99 -25.47 1.68 -14.80
C ARG A 99 -26.87 1.12 -15.01
N ASP A 100 -27.86 1.99 -15.12
CA ASP A 100 -29.26 1.60 -15.35
C ASP A 100 -29.81 0.57 -14.34
N GLY A 101 -29.30 0.60 -13.10
CA GLY A 101 -29.67 -0.33 -12.03
C GLY A 101 -28.91 -1.66 -12.02
N GLU A 102 -28.01 -1.90 -12.98
CA GLU A 102 -27.22 -3.12 -13.09
C GLU A 102 -25.74 -2.89 -12.76
N TYR A 103 -25.12 -3.89 -12.12
CA TYR A 103 -23.69 -3.86 -11.82
C TYR A 103 -22.84 -4.15 -13.06
N LEU A 104 -21.89 -3.25 -13.33
CA LEU A 104 -20.91 -3.41 -14.40
C LEU A 104 -19.85 -4.44 -14.00
N THR A 105 -19.90 -5.60 -14.64
CA THR A 105 -18.99 -6.73 -14.37
C THR A 105 -17.51 -6.31 -14.40
N ARG A 106 -17.11 -5.42 -15.31
CA ARG A 106 -15.71 -4.94 -15.41
C ARG A 106 -15.21 -4.32 -14.10
N SER A 107 -16.01 -3.44 -13.50
CA SER A 107 -15.62 -2.66 -12.34
C SER A 107 -15.67 -3.52 -11.09
N CYS A 108 -16.66 -4.41 -11.00
CA CYS A 108 -16.72 -5.42 -9.95
C CYS A 108 -15.50 -6.34 -9.99
N VAL A 109 -15.14 -6.88 -11.16
CA VAL A 109 -13.92 -7.70 -11.32
C VAL A 109 -12.67 -6.91 -10.92
N ALA A 110 -12.56 -5.65 -11.35
CA ALA A 110 -11.42 -4.81 -11.01
C ALA A 110 -11.27 -4.59 -9.50
N TYR A 111 -12.40 -4.38 -8.83
CA TYR A 111 -12.46 -4.23 -7.38
C TYR A 111 -12.14 -5.53 -6.64
N PHE A 112 -12.58 -6.69 -7.14
CA PHE A 112 -12.19 -7.98 -6.56
C PHE A 112 -10.70 -8.28 -6.74
N VAL A 113 -10.11 -7.94 -7.89
CA VAL A 113 -8.65 -8.01 -8.09
C VAL A 113 -7.94 -7.15 -7.05
N TYR A 114 -8.35 -5.89 -6.89
CA TYR A 114 -7.86 -4.98 -5.86
C TYR A 114 -7.93 -5.60 -4.44
N LEU A 115 -9.11 -6.10 -4.05
CA LEU A 115 -9.31 -6.68 -2.73
C LEU A 115 -8.46 -7.94 -2.51
N SER A 116 -8.31 -8.78 -3.53
CA SER A 116 -7.55 -10.03 -3.42
C SER A 116 -6.07 -9.75 -3.14
N VAL A 117 -5.47 -8.83 -3.89
CA VAL A 117 -4.07 -8.42 -3.74
C VAL A 117 -3.84 -7.81 -2.35
N MET A 118 -4.68 -6.87 -1.95
CA MET A 118 -4.59 -6.23 -0.64
C MET A 118 -4.71 -7.26 0.49
N SER A 119 -5.64 -8.20 0.36
CA SER A 119 -5.86 -9.25 1.36
C SER A 119 -4.66 -10.20 1.47
N ILE A 120 -3.98 -10.51 0.36
CA ILE A 120 -2.75 -11.33 0.34
C ILE A 120 -1.62 -10.59 1.06
N CYS A 121 -1.36 -9.32 0.72
CA CYS A 121 -0.30 -8.52 1.34
C CYS A 121 -0.55 -8.31 2.84
N PHE A 122 -1.72 -7.81 3.24
CA PHE A 122 -2.02 -7.62 4.67
C PHE A 122 -2.10 -8.94 5.43
N GLY A 123 -2.60 -10.00 4.81
CA GLY A 123 -2.59 -11.34 5.40
C GLY A 123 -1.16 -11.80 5.69
N PHE A 124 -0.25 -11.63 4.72
CA PHE A 124 1.17 -11.94 4.90
C PHE A 124 1.81 -11.11 6.02
N MET A 125 1.63 -9.78 6.02
CA MET A 125 2.15 -8.91 7.08
C MET A 125 1.64 -9.32 8.47
N LEU A 126 0.36 -9.67 8.58
CA LEU A 126 -0.23 -10.09 9.85
C LEU A 126 0.39 -11.41 10.33
N ILE A 127 0.51 -12.40 9.45
CA ILE A 127 1.14 -13.69 9.78
C ILE A 127 2.60 -13.48 10.20
N ALA A 128 3.36 -12.69 9.44
CA ALA A 128 4.75 -12.36 9.76
C ALA A 128 4.87 -11.66 11.12
N SER A 129 3.99 -10.69 11.38
CA SER A 129 3.93 -9.96 12.65
C SER A 129 3.66 -10.88 13.83
N ILE A 130 2.66 -11.76 13.70
CA ILE A 130 2.33 -12.75 14.74
C ILE A 130 3.54 -13.65 15.00
N ARG A 131 4.18 -14.17 13.96
CA ARG A 131 5.39 -15.01 14.10
C ARG A 131 6.53 -14.28 14.82
N ILE A 132 6.81 -13.03 14.44
CA ILE A 132 7.84 -12.22 15.09
C ILE A 132 7.52 -12.01 16.58
N VAL A 133 6.29 -11.64 16.91
CA VAL A 133 5.86 -11.39 18.30
C VAL A 133 5.92 -12.66 19.13
N THR A 134 5.44 -13.78 18.61
CA THR A 134 5.46 -15.08 19.29
C THR A 134 6.90 -15.51 19.59
N PHE A 135 7.81 -15.41 18.63
CA PHE A 135 9.21 -15.76 18.82
C PHE A 135 9.88 -14.86 19.88
N LEU A 136 9.68 -13.53 19.78
CA LEU A 136 10.25 -12.57 20.74
C LEU A 136 9.74 -12.74 22.17
N ARG A 137 8.52 -13.26 22.35
CA ARG A 137 7.90 -13.46 23.67
C ARG A 137 8.17 -14.85 24.27
N GLY A 138 8.26 -15.90 23.45
CA GLY A 138 8.21 -17.29 23.92
C GLY A 138 9.51 -18.11 23.78
N GLU A 139 10.33 -17.87 22.76
CA GLU A 139 11.33 -18.87 22.31
C GLU A 139 12.80 -18.48 22.54
N THR A 140 13.09 -17.67 23.58
CA THR A 140 14.43 -17.08 23.74
C THR A 140 15.28 -17.72 24.84
N SER A 141 15.62 -19.01 24.69
CA SER A 141 16.78 -19.60 25.39
C SER A 141 18.12 -19.25 24.71
N PHE A 142 18.11 -18.93 23.41
CA PHE A 142 19.31 -18.76 22.60
C PHE A 142 19.69 -17.31 22.28
N MET A 143 18.78 -16.35 22.52
CA MET A 143 18.99 -14.94 22.17
C MET A 143 19.30 -14.11 23.42
N SER A 144 20.38 -13.33 23.37
CA SER A 144 20.73 -12.41 24.46
C SER A 144 19.64 -11.35 24.68
N VAL A 145 19.50 -10.87 25.92
CA VAL A 145 18.56 -9.78 26.27
C VAL A 145 18.82 -8.53 25.41
N ARG A 146 20.09 -8.24 25.10
CA ARG A 146 20.49 -7.11 24.24
C ARG A 146 19.97 -7.29 22.81
N THR A 147 20.21 -8.44 22.20
CA THR A 147 19.77 -8.76 20.83
C THR A 147 18.25 -8.75 20.72
N ARG A 148 17.56 -9.32 21.71
CA ARG A 148 16.09 -9.31 21.77
C ARG A 148 15.54 -7.88 21.80
N ARG A 149 16.08 -7.02 22.68
CA ARG A 149 15.69 -5.61 22.77
C ARG A 149 15.92 -4.86 21.45
N GLN A 150 17.01 -5.17 20.74
CA GLN A 150 17.31 -4.58 19.44
C GLN A 150 16.28 -5.03 18.39
N GLN A 151 16.00 -6.32 18.26
CA GLN A 151 15.01 -6.83 17.30
C GLN A 151 13.60 -6.30 17.58
N THR A 152 13.19 -6.20 18.85
CA THR A 152 11.90 -5.60 19.22
C THR A 152 11.81 -4.16 18.75
N LYS A 153 12.83 -3.32 19.02
CA LYS A 153 12.84 -1.92 18.57
C LYS A 153 12.71 -1.80 17.05
N LEU A 154 13.51 -2.60 16.33
CA LEU A 154 13.53 -2.56 14.88
C LEU A 154 12.20 -3.09 14.28
N PHE A 155 11.54 -4.06 14.92
CA PHE A 155 10.20 -4.50 14.53
C PHE A 155 9.13 -3.44 14.83
N THR A 156 9.16 -2.81 16.00
CA THR A 156 8.25 -1.70 16.33
C THR A 156 8.37 -0.55 15.33
N LEU A 157 9.59 -0.22 14.91
CA LEU A 157 9.83 0.76 13.85
C LEU A 157 9.14 0.35 12.54
N LEU A 158 9.30 -0.91 12.12
CA LEU A 158 8.68 -1.42 10.89
C LEU A 158 7.14 -1.34 10.96
N CYS A 159 6.55 -1.66 12.12
CA CYS A 159 5.10 -1.50 12.32
C CYS A 159 4.65 -0.04 12.17
N TRP A 160 5.38 0.91 12.75
CA TRP A 160 5.07 2.33 12.59
C TRP A 160 5.24 2.82 11.15
N GLN A 161 6.31 2.40 10.48
CA GLN A 161 6.54 2.70 9.06
C GLN A 161 5.44 2.16 8.16
N THR A 162 4.78 1.06 8.55
CA THR A 162 3.67 0.46 7.80
C THR A 162 2.32 1.09 8.16
N LEU A 163 2.12 1.46 9.42
CA LEU A 163 0.88 2.03 9.90
C LEU A 163 0.57 3.40 9.29
N ILE A 164 1.59 4.22 9.05
CA ILE A 164 1.43 5.55 8.45
C ILE A 164 0.86 5.48 7.03
N PRO A 165 1.50 4.80 6.06
CA PRO A 165 0.92 4.65 4.72
C PRO A 165 -0.40 3.86 4.76
N PHE A 166 -0.62 2.98 5.73
CA PHE A 166 -1.92 2.34 5.91
C PHE A 166 -3.04 3.34 6.21
N LEU A 167 -2.85 4.22 7.19
CA LEU A 167 -3.87 5.18 7.64
C LEU A 167 -4.06 6.34 6.66
N PHE A 168 -2.96 6.91 6.17
CA PHE A 168 -2.99 8.16 5.41
C PHE A 168 -3.16 7.96 3.90
N LEU A 169 -3.13 6.72 3.45
CA LEU A 169 -3.04 6.43 2.03
C LEU A 169 -3.84 5.20 1.63
N TYR A 170 -3.58 4.03 2.20
CA TYR A 170 -4.27 2.81 1.78
C TYR A 170 -5.75 2.79 2.16
N ILE A 171 -6.11 3.22 3.37
CA ILE A 171 -7.52 3.37 3.78
C ILE A 171 -8.23 4.42 2.90
N PRO A 172 -7.71 5.65 2.71
CA PRO A 172 -8.30 6.65 1.82
C PRO A 172 -8.49 6.16 0.38
N CYS A 173 -7.46 5.54 -0.21
CA CYS A 173 -7.57 4.97 -1.55
C CYS A 173 -8.59 3.83 -1.61
N GLY A 174 -8.61 2.93 -0.62
CA GLY A 174 -9.58 1.85 -0.55
C GLY A 174 -11.01 2.36 -0.45
N ALA A 175 -11.26 3.32 0.44
CA ALA A 175 -12.56 3.97 0.56
C ALA A 175 -12.97 4.68 -0.74
N SER A 176 -12.04 5.32 -1.46
CA SER A 176 -12.33 5.95 -2.76
C SER A 176 -12.87 4.99 -3.82
N LEU A 177 -12.49 3.70 -3.73
CA LEU A 177 -12.97 2.64 -4.62
C LEU A 177 -14.22 1.94 -4.08
N THR A 178 -14.34 1.80 -2.77
CA THR A 178 -15.48 1.13 -2.13
C THR A 178 -16.74 2.00 -2.05
N LEU A 179 -16.61 3.32 -1.82
CA LEU A 179 -17.77 4.21 -1.69
C LEU A 179 -18.64 4.23 -2.96
N PRO A 180 -18.09 4.34 -4.19
CA PRO A 180 -18.90 4.29 -5.41
C PRO A 180 -19.61 2.94 -5.61
N LEU A 181 -18.99 1.83 -5.21
CA LEU A 181 -19.61 0.50 -5.27
C LEU A 181 -20.84 0.39 -4.37
N LEU A 182 -20.81 1.06 -3.21
CA LEU A 182 -21.90 1.11 -2.24
C LEU A 182 -22.92 2.24 -2.51
N GLN A 183 -22.73 3.02 -3.58
CA GLN A 183 -23.52 4.22 -3.90
C GLN A 183 -23.56 5.25 -2.76
N ILE A 184 -22.46 5.34 -1.99
CA ILE A 184 -22.31 6.34 -0.94
C ILE A 184 -21.64 7.58 -1.53
N ASP A 185 -22.24 8.76 -1.30
CA ASP A 185 -21.64 10.02 -1.73
C ASP A 185 -20.30 10.26 -1.02
N GLY A 186 -19.22 10.17 -1.79
CA GLY A 186 -17.85 10.39 -1.36
C GLY A 186 -17.32 11.79 -1.64
N SER A 187 -18.15 12.74 -2.10
CA SER A 187 -17.73 14.07 -2.55
C SER A 187 -16.94 14.86 -1.51
N GLY A 188 -17.35 14.81 -0.23
CA GLY A 188 -16.62 15.41 0.89
C GLY A 188 -15.36 14.64 1.28
N PHE A 189 -15.35 13.33 1.08
CA PHE A 189 -14.18 12.49 1.34
C PHE A 189 -13.10 12.64 0.27
N ALA A 190 -13.49 12.94 -0.97
CA ALA A 190 -12.58 13.17 -2.11
C ALA A 190 -11.54 14.28 -1.84
N ASP A 191 -11.93 15.35 -1.15
CA ASP A 191 -11.01 16.44 -0.80
C ASP A 191 -10.02 15.99 0.26
N LEU A 192 -10.54 15.27 1.26
CA LEU A 192 -9.74 14.74 2.35
C LEU A 192 -8.70 13.74 1.83
N ILE A 193 -9.03 12.91 0.83
CA ILE A 193 -8.08 12.00 0.19
C ILE A 193 -6.85 12.78 -0.31
N SER A 194 -7.04 13.86 -1.06
CA SER A 194 -5.93 14.64 -1.64
C SER A 194 -5.01 15.22 -0.55
N LEU A 195 -5.60 15.68 0.57
CA LEU A 195 -4.85 16.15 1.74
C LEU A 195 -4.08 15.01 2.41
N LEU A 196 -4.74 13.89 2.70
CA LEU A 196 -4.14 12.73 3.37
C LEU A 196 -2.97 12.15 2.56
N LEU A 197 -3.15 12.02 1.23
CA LEU A 197 -2.09 11.61 0.31
C LEU A 197 -0.93 12.61 0.31
N SER A 198 -1.19 13.92 0.39
CA SER A 198 -0.10 14.90 0.46
C SER A 198 0.69 14.81 1.76
N CYS A 199 0.03 14.41 2.86
CA CYS A 199 0.66 14.30 4.18
C CYS A 199 1.44 13.00 4.41
N PHE A 200 1.22 11.93 3.63
CA PHE A 200 1.83 10.63 3.93
C PHE A 200 3.36 10.68 3.84
N LEU A 201 3.94 11.30 2.80
CA LEU A 201 5.40 11.36 2.59
C LEU A 201 6.11 12.13 3.71
N PRO A 202 5.68 13.36 4.07
CA PRO A 202 6.28 14.09 5.19
C PRO A 202 6.19 13.34 6.51
N LEU A 203 5.02 12.77 6.84
CA LEU A 203 4.83 12.03 8.10
C LEU A 203 5.69 10.77 8.15
N TYR A 204 5.77 10.03 7.05
CA TYR A 204 6.64 8.88 6.92
C TYR A 204 8.11 9.26 7.15
N ALA A 205 8.60 10.31 6.48
CA ALA A 205 9.97 10.78 6.65
C ALA A 205 10.27 11.20 8.09
N ILE A 206 9.37 11.95 8.75
CA ILE A 206 9.52 12.35 10.15
C ILE A 206 9.62 11.12 11.07
N VAL A 207 8.78 10.11 10.87
CA VAL A 207 8.83 8.91 11.71
C VAL A 207 10.10 8.11 11.47
N VAL A 208 10.60 8.00 10.24
CA VAL A 208 11.89 7.34 9.98
C VAL A 208 13.05 8.10 10.64
N LEU A 209 13.14 9.42 10.42
CA LEU A 209 14.21 10.26 10.97
C LEU A 209 14.20 10.30 12.49
N THR A 210 13.01 10.35 13.08
CA THR A 210 12.89 10.31 14.53
C THR A 210 13.12 8.89 15.04
N MET A 211 12.46 7.85 14.57
CA MET A 211 12.54 6.55 15.25
C MET A 211 13.85 5.78 15.03
N MET A 212 14.70 6.17 14.07
CA MET A 212 16.02 5.56 13.88
C MET A 212 17.10 6.27 14.73
N PRO A 213 17.72 5.56 15.69
CA PRO A 213 18.73 6.13 16.58
C PRO A 213 19.94 6.70 15.84
N ASP A 214 20.35 6.04 14.75
CA ASP A 214 21.52 6.44 13.97
C ASP A 214 21.27 7.76 13.23
N TYR A 215 20.07 7.96 12.69
CA TYR A 215 19.67 9.24 12.08
C TYR A 215 19.53 10.35 13.11
N ARG A 216 18.96 10.07 14.30
CA ARG A 216 18.93 11.05 15.40
C ARG A 216 20.33 11.47 15.83
N SER A 217 21.25 10.52 15.99
CA SER A 217 22.62 10.80 16.40
C SER A 217 23.36 11.63 15.36
N ALA A 218 23.13 11.37 14.07
CA ALA A 218 23.66 12.19 12.98
C ALA A 218 23.08 13.61 12.99
N LEU A 219 21.76 13.77 13.12
CA LEU A 219 21.08 15.06 13.19
C LEU A 219 21.53 15.91 14.38
N MET A 220 21.80 15.30 15.54
CA MET A 220 22.30 16.01 16.71
C MET A 220 23.81 16.31 16.64
N SER A 221 24.53 15.73 15.68
CA SER A 221 25.96 15.98 15.44
C SER A 221 26.23 17.02 14.34
N MET A 222 25.17 17.51 13.67
CA MET A 222 25.19 18.63 12.73
C MET A 222 24.86 19.93 13.45
#